data_AF-A0A6M2ER89-F1
#
_entry.id   AF-A0A6M2ER89-F1
#
_cell.length_a   1.000
_cell.length_b   1.000
_cell.length_c   1.000
_cell.angle_alpha   90.00
_cell.angle_beta   90.00
_cell.angle_gamma   90.00
#
_symmetry.space_group_name_H-M   'P 1'
#
loop_
_entity.id
_entity.type
_entity.pdbx_description
1 polymer ?
#
loop_
_entity_poly.entity_id
_entity_poly.type
_entity_poly.pdbx_seq_one_letter_code
_entity_poly.pdbx_strand_id
1 'polypeptide(L)'
;MTHCGWNSTLEALSLGVPMVAVPQWTDQPTNAKYIADVWRVGVRVKANEKGIVTKEELEKCIREVMEGERGSEMRRNSEKWKKLAKTAMGEGGSSDKNITEFAAKLASKFNETTDSKA
;
A
#
# COMPACT_ATOMS: atom_id res chain seq x y z
N MET A 1 -2.23 -11.86 4.72
CA MET A 1 -1.35 -11.50 5.86
C MET A 1 -0.06 -10.94 5.30
N THR A 2 0.46 -9.85 5.86
CA THR A 2 1.65 -9.16 5.33
C THR A 2 2.49 -8.59 6.46
N HIS A 3 3.80 -8.55 6.28
CA HIS A 3 4.72 -7.81 7.14
C HIS A 3 4.69 -6.29 6.90
N CYS A 4 3.85 -5.81 5.98
CA CYS A 4 3.67 -4.38 5.64
C CYS A 4 4.85 -3.74 4.91
N GLY A 5 5.67 -4.54 4.21
CA GLY A 5 6.61 -4.00 3.23
C GLY A 5 5.88 -3.26 2.12
N TRP A 6 6.49 -2.19 1.60
CA TRP A 6 5.82 -1.27 0.66
C TRP A 6 5.35 -1.95 -0.62
N ASN A 7 6.17 -2.83 -1.21
CA ASN A 7 5.82 -3.54 -2.45
C ASN A 7 4.57 -4.42 -2.28
N SER A 8 4.54 -5.29 -1.27
CA SER A 8 3.37 -6.13 -1.00
C SER A 8 2.13 -5.32 -0.59
N THR A 9 2.34 -4.16 0.03
CA THR A 9 1.25 -3.23 0.34
C THR A 9 0.64 -2.65 -0.94
N LEU A 10 1.50 -2.20 -1.88
CA LEU A 10 1.05 -1.71 -3.19
C LEU A 10 0.36 -2.81 -4.01
N GLU A 11 0.87 -4.04 -4.01
CA GLU A 11 0.24 -5.18 -4.68
C GLU A 11 -1.17 -5.45 -4.11
N ALA A 12 -1.30 -5.51 -2.78
CA ALA A 12 -2.57 -5.73 -2.13
C ALA A 12 -3.59 -4.61 -2.42
N LEU A 13 -3.16 -3.34 -2.36
CA LEU A 13 -4.01 -2.20 -2.72
C LEU A 13 -4.44 -2.25 -4.19
N SER A 14 -3.51 -2.59 -5.09
CA SER A 14 -3.76 -2.65 -6.54
C SER A 14 -4.66 -3.82 -6.94
N LEU A 15 -4.67 -4.91 -6.17
CA LEU A 15 -5.51 -6.08 -6.41
C LEU A 15 -6.84 -6.03 -5.63
N GLY A 16 -6.97 -5.11 -4.68
CA GLY A 16 -8.17 -4.97 -3.83
C GLY A 16 -8.23 -5.99 -2.70
N VAL A 17 -7.08 -6.43 -2.19
CA VAL A 17 -6.98 -7.48 -1.17
C VAL A 17 -6.89 -6.86 0.23
N PRO A 18 -7.84 -7.14 1.14
CA PRO A 18 -7.74 -6.76 2.54
C PRO A 18 -6.55 -7.41 3.25
N MET A 19 -6.00 -6.73 4.26
CA MET A 19 -4.75 -7.14 4.89
C MET A 19 -4.87 -7.42 6.39
N VAL A 20 -4.18 -8.47 6.84
CA VAL A 20 -3.77 -8.64 8.24
C VAL A 20 -2.31 -8.18 8.33
N ALA A 21 -2.08 -7.06 9.00
CA ALA A 21 -0.80 -6.39 9.11
C ALA A 21 -0.01 -6.86 10.35
N VAL A 22 1.18 -7.44 10.11
CA VAL A 22 2.10 -7.99 11.13
C VAL A 22 3.49 -7.35 10.97
N PRO A 23 3.63 -6.04 11.24
CA PRO A 23 4.88 -5.33 10.99
C PRO A 23 6.04 -5.87 11.84
N GLN A 24 7.24 -5.91 11.28
CA GLN A 24 8.44 -6.40 11.97
C GLN A 24 9.44 -5.27 12.26
N TRP A 25 9.81 -4.46 11.26
CA TRP A 25 10.92 -3.49 11.36
C TRP A 25 10.83 -2.33 10.36
N THR A 26 11.66 -1.30 10.57
CA THR A 26 11.83 -0.12 9.69
C THR A 26 10.54 0.68 9.52
N ASP A 27 10.03 0.81 8.30
CA ASP A 27 8.85 1.60 7.92
C ASP A 27 7.54 0.80 8.05
N GLN A 28 7.63 -0.51 8.26
CA GLN A 28 6.48 -1.41 8.33
C GLN A 28 5.46 -1.03 9.42
N PRO A 29 5.86 -0.59 10.64
CA PRO A 29 4.89 -0.12 11.63
C PRO A 29 4.09 1.11 11.16
N THR A 30 4.72 1.98 10.38
CA THR A 30 4.05 3.13 9.75
C THR A 30 3.09 2.65 8.68
N ASN A 31 3.52 1.76 7.78
CA ASN A 31 2.64 1.19 6.76
C ASN A 31 1.44 0.45 7.38
N ALA A 32 1.66 -0.29 8.47
CA ALA A 32 0.59 -0.94 9.24
C ALA A 32 -0.42 0.07 9.80
N LYS A 33 0.03 1.25 10.23
CA LYS A 33 -0.86 2.33 10.67
C LYS A 33 -1.71 2.86 9.52
N TYR A 34 -1.13 3.06 8.34
CA TYR A 34 -1.90 3.46 7.16
C TYR A 34 -2.93 2.41 6.74
N ILE A 35 -2.54 1.14 6.73
CA ILE A 35 -3.43 0.00 6.41
C ILE A 35 -4.66 -0.01 7.34
N ALA A 36 -4.45 0.11 8.66
CA ALA A 36 -5.49 -0.02 9.65
C ALA A 36 -6.33 1.26 9.84
N ASP A 37 -5.68 2.42 9.93
CA ASP A 37 -6.32 3.65 10.42
C ASP A 37 -6.68 4.62 9.29
N VAL A 38 -5.85 4.72 8.25
CA VAL A 38 -6.00 5.74 7.19
C VAL A 38 -6.81 5.19 6.02
N TRP A 39 -6.34 4.09 5.44
CA TRP A 39 -7.00 3.46 4.30
C TRP A 39 -8.11 2.51 4.74
N ARG A 40 -8.02 2.02 5.98
CA ARG A 40 -9.01 1.13 6.60
C ARG A 40 -9.29 -0.10 5.72
N VAL A 41 -8.22 -0.67 5.16
CA VAL A 41 -8.22 -1.84 4.27
C VAL A 41 -7.74 -3.11 5.00
N GLY A 42 -7.56 -3.04 6.31
CA GLY A 42 -7.07 -4.17 7.08
C GLY A 42 -7.09 -3.92 8.58
N VAL A 43 -6.52 -4.87 9.32
CA VAL A 43 -6.29 -4.78 10.77
C VAL A 43 -4.81 -4.94 11.07
N ARG A 44 -4.35 -4.27 12.14
CA ARG A 44 -3.01 -4.44 12.68
C ARG A 44 -3.05 -5.40 13.87
N VAL A 45 -2.24 -6.45 13.79
CA VAL A 45 -2.10 -7.45 14.87
C VAL A 45 -1.39 -6.81 16.06
N LYS A 46 -1.91 -7.05 17.27
CA LYS A 46 -1.29 -6.55 18.51
C LYS A 46 -0.27 -7.54 19.05
N ALA A 47 0.90 -7.04 19.40
CA ALA A 47 1.86 -7.78 20.19
C ALA A 47 1.53 -7.63 21.69
N ASN A 48 1.84 -8.65 22.49
CA ASN A 48 1.77 -8.55 23.94
C ASN A 48 2.91 -7.67 24.50
N GLU A 49 2.96 -7.53 25.82
CA GLU A 49 3.98 -6.72 26.52
C GLU A 49 5.43 -7.15 26.24
N LYS A 50 5.63 -8.41 25.81
CA LYS A 50 6.94 -8.95 25.43
C LYS A 50 7.25 -8.78 23.94
N GLY A 51 6.41 -8.07 23.19
CA GLY A 51 6.55 -7.90 21.74
C GLY A 51 6.17 -9.15 20.93
N ILE A 52 5.53 -10.15 21.55
CA ILE A 52 5.17 -11.41 20.89
C ILE A 52 3.73 -11.33 20.38
N VAL A 53 3.53 -11.67 19.10
CA VAL A 53 2.21 -11.92 18.52
C VAL A 53 1.75 -13.31 18.92
N THR A 54 0.63 -13.40 19.65
CA THR A 54 0.09 -14.70 20.06
C THR A 54 -0.77 -15.31 18.95
N LYS A 55 -0.96 -16.63 19.01
CA LYS A 55 -1.82 -17.36 18.07
C LYS A 55 -3.26 -16.82 18.12
N GLU A 56 -3.76 -16.55 19.31
CA GLU A 56 -5.14 -16.13 19.56
C GLU A 56 -5.42 -14.76 18.93
N GLU A 57 -4.50 -13.80 19.09
CA GLU A 57 -4.64 -12.47 18.50
C GLU A 57 -4.51 -12.51 16.97
N LEU A 58 -3.62 -13.35 16.44
CA LEU A 58 -3.50 -13.54 15.00
C LEU A 58 -4.75 -14.18 14.40
N GLU A 59 -5.27 -15.23 15.03
CA GLU A 59 -6.49 -15.92 14.61
C GLU A 59 -7.70 -14.98 14.62
N LYS A 60 -7.85 -14.17 15.68
CA LYS A 60 -8.88 -13.14 15.77
C LYS A 60 -8.80 -12.15 14.62
N CYS A 61 -7.60 -11.65 14.30
CA CYS A 61 -7.40 -10.71 13.19
C CYS A 61 -7.73 -11.35 11.83
N ILE A 62 -7.37 -12.61 11.62
CA ILE A 62 -7.70 -13.35 10.39
C ILE A 62 -9.22 -13.48 10.26
N ARG A 63 -9.91 -13.91 11.33
CA ARG A 63 -11.37 -14.05 11.34
C ARG A 63 -12.06 -12.71 11.08
N GLU A 64 -11.59 -11.62 11.68
CA GLU A 64 -12.14 -10.28 11.46
C GLU A 64 -12.08 -9.85 9.99
N VAL A 65 -10.94 -10.08 9.33
CA VAL A 65 -10.76 -9.72 7.91
C VAL A 65 -11.58 -10.62 6.98
N MET A 66 -11.70 -11.91 7.31
CA MET A 66 -12.38 -12.88 6.46
C MET A 66 -13.90 -12.77 6.55
N GLU A 67 -14.43 -12.73 7.77
CA GLU A 67 -15.85 -12.97 8.10
C GLU A 67 -16.42 -11.98 9.13
N GLY A 68 -15.57 -11.15 9.77
CA GLY A 68 -16.00 -10.23 10.81
C GLY A 68 -16.82 -9.04 10.32
N GLU A 69 -17.42 -8.32 11.27
CA GLU A 69 -18.31 -7.17 10.99
C GLU A 69 -17.59 -6.09 10.17
N ARG A 70 -16.32 -5.80 10.48
CA ARG A 70 -15.54 -4.80 9.73
C ARG A 70 -14.93 -5.36 8.44
N GLY A 71 -14.94 -6.68 8.24
CA GLY A 71 -14.38 -7.32 7.04
C GLY A 71 -15.05 -6.82 5.75
N SER A 72 -16.37 -6.63 5.78
CA SER A 72 -17.13 -6.04 4.66
C SER A 72 -16.70 -4.62 4.34
N GLU A 73 -16.46 -3.80 5.36
CA GLU A 73 -15.94 -2.44 5.18
C GLU A 73 -14.53 -2.44 4.58
N MET A 74 -13.66 -3.32 5.07
CA MET A 74 -12.29 -3.45 4.55
C MET A 74 -12.30 -3.87 3.07
N ARG A 75 -13.12 -4.86 2.69
CA ARG A 75 -13.28 -5.27 1.29
C ARG A 75 -13.76 -4.12 0.40
N ARG A 76 -14.75 -3.36 0.84
CA ARG A 76 -15.24 -2.17 0.11
C ARG A 76 -14.14 -1.12 -0.06
N ASN A 77 -13.37 -0.87 1.00
CA ASN A 77 -12.26 0.08 0.94
C ASN A 77 -11.13 -0.41 0.03
N SER A 78 -10.79 -1.70 0.08
CA SER A 78 -9.77 -2.29 -0.79
C SER A 78 -10.19 -2.19 -2.26
N GLU A 79 -11.45 -2.46 -2.59
CA GLU A 79 -11.98 -2.28 -3.95
C GLU A 79 -11.98 -0.81 -4.39
N LYS A 80 -12.23 0.14 -3.48
CA LYS A 80 -12.05 1.57 -3.77
C LYS A 80 -10.59 1.89 -4.12
N TRP A 81 -9.64 1.41 -3.32
CA TRP A 81 -8.21 1.67 -3.55
C TRP A 81 -7.70 1.02 -4.84
N LYS A 82 -8.16 -0.18 -5.17
CA LYS A 82 -7.89 -0.84 -6.45
C LYS A 82 -8.31 0.02 -7.65
N LYS A 83 -9.53 0.59 -7.59
CA LYS A 83 -10.02 1.49 -8.64
C LYS A 83 -9.15 2.74 -8.75
N LEU A 84 -8.80 3.36 -7.62
CA LEU A 84 -7.93 4.53 -7.59
C LEU A 84 -6.54 4.24 -8.16
N ALA A 85 -5.94 3.09 -7.79
CA ALA A 85 -4.64 2.66 -8.31
C ALA A 85 -4.69 2.46 -9.83
N LYS A 86 -5.74 1.79 -10.34
CA LYS A 86 -5.94 1.62 -11.79
C LYS A 86 -6.13 2.95 -12.51
N THR A 87 -6.90 3.89 -11.95
CA THR A 87 -7.11 5.21 -12.54
C THR A 87 -5.82 6.05 -12.53
N ALA A 88 -5.02 5.99 -11.47
CA ALA A 88 -3.77 6.75 -11.38
C ALA A 88 -2.73 6.26 -12.40
N MET A 89 -2.68 4.95 -12.66
CA MET A 89 -1.73 4.31 -13.57
C MET A 89 -2.20 4.20 -15.02
N GLY A 90 -3.50 4.37 -15.29
CA GLY A 90 -4.04 4.33 -16.65
C GLY A 90 -3.60 5.52 -17.49
N GLU A 91 -3.78 5.43 -18.81
CA GLU A 91 -3.44 6.50 -19.75
C GLU A 91 -4.09 7.84 -19.35
N GLY A 92 -3.28 8.90 -19.24
CA GLY A 92 -3.73 10.22 -18.79
C GLY A 92 -4.00 10.31 -17.28
N GLY A 93 -3.75 9.25 -16.52
CA GLY A 93 -3.80 9.19 -15.06
C GLY A 93 -2.69 10.02 -14.41
N SER A 94 -2.79 10.23 -13.09
CA SER A 94 -1.84 11.08 -12.37
C SER A 94 -0.42 10.51 -12.36
N SER A 95 -0.26 9.20 -12.12
CA SER A 95 1.06 8.56 -12.09
C SER A 95 1.66 8.47 -13.49
N ASP A 96 0.83 8.17 -14.50
CA ASP A 96 1.20 8.16 -15.92
C ASP A 96 1.73 9.54 -16.40
N LYS A 97 1.01 10.61 -16.06
CA LYS A 97 1.46 11.99 -16.34
C LYS A 97 2.74 12.33 -15.61
N ASN A 98 2.84 11.99 -14.32
CA ASN A 98 4.01 12.32 -13.51
C ASN A 98 5.27 11.64 -14.04
N ILE A 99 5.20 10.36 -14.44
CA ILE A 99 6.38 9.67 -14.97
C ILE A 99 6.77 10.19 -16.35
N THR A 100 5.79 10.52 -17.19
CA THR A 100 6.00 11.16 -18.49
C THR A 100 6.67 12.52 -18.35
N GLU A 101 6.17 13.37 -17.45
CA GLU A 101 6.76 14.69 -17.18
C GLU A 101 8.19 14.57 -16.63
N PHE A 102 8.41 13.62 -15.72
CA PHE A 102 9.75 13.37 -15.19
C PHE A 102 10.73 12.95 -16.30
N ALA A 103 10.34 12.02 -17.17
CA ALA A 103 11.16 11.59 -18.31
C ALA A 103 11.45 12.74 -19.28
N ALA A 104 10.43 13.56 -19.59
CA ALA A 104 10.59 14.73 -20.46
C ALA A 104 11.60 15.75 -19.90
N LYS A 105 11.57 16.02 -18.59
CA LYS A 105 12.54 16.90 -17.92
C LYS A 105 13.97 16.35 -17.95
N LEU A 106 14.14 15.04 -17.89
CA LEU A 106 15.47 14.43 -18.02
C LEU A 106 15.98 14.54 -19.46
N ALA A 107 15.12 14.31 -20.44
CA ALA A 107 15.46 14.43 -21.85
C ALA A 107 15.85 15.87 -22.22
N SER A 108 15.11 16.88 -21.74
CA SER A 108 15.43 18.29 -22.02
C SER A 108 16.80 18.68 -21.46
N LYS A 109 17.12 18.30 -20.22
CA LYS A 109 18.43 18.57 -19.60
C LYS A 109 19.58 17.88 -20.33
N PHE A 110 19.36 16.67 -20.84
CA PHE A 110 20.37 15.96 -21.60
C PHE A 110 20.71 16.71 -22.90
N ASN A 111 19.68 17.15 -23.63
CA ASN A 111 19.85 17.90 -24.89
C ASN A 111 20.53 19.26 -24.66
N GLU A 112 20.15 20.00 -23.61
CA GLU A 112 20.84 21.25 -23.22
C GLU A 112 22.34 21.02 -22.94
N THR A 113 22.69 19.87 -22.34
CA THR A 113 24.08 19.55 -22.02
C THR A 113 24.90 19.19 -23.26
N THR A 114 24.29 18.50 -24.25
CA THR A 114 24.98 18.16 -25.51
C THR A 114 25.19 19.38 -26.39
N ASP A 115 24.21 20.28 -26.47
CA ASP A 115 24.31 21.50 -27.28
C ASP A 115 25.31 22.50 -26.68
N SER A 116 25.49 22.51 -25.35
CA SER A 116 26.51 23.34 -24.68
C SER A 116 27.96 22.86 -24.88
N LYS A 117 28.16 21.65 -25.42
CA LYS A 117 29.49 21.04 -25.65
C LYS A 117 29.87 20.94 -27.13
N ALA A 118 28.95 21.27 -28.04
CA ALA A 118 29.19 21.37 -29.49
C ALA A 118 29.59 22.81 -29.85
#